data_AF-A0A653PTV1-F1
#
_entry.id   AF-A0A653PTV1-F1
#
_cell.length_a   1.000
_cell.length_b   1.000
_cell.length_c   1.000
_cell.angle_alpha   90.00
_cell.angle_beta   90.00
_cell.angle_gamma   90.00
#
_symmetry.space_group_name_H-M   'P 1'
#
loop_
_entity.id
_entity.type
_entity.pdbx_description
1 polymer ?
#
loop_
_entity_poly.entity_id
_entity_poly.type
_entity_poly.pdbx_seq_one_letter_code
_entity_poly.pdbx_strand_id
1 'polypeptide(L)'
;MTTSHRTTDDDLVLNDPTHAEPLGHGNSPAAWTLVLLLLAGSLLAGVGMLADLFVLVIAGAVVAVAGLVAGFIMGKAGKGTKGHAEPARH
;
A
#
# COMPACT_ATOMS: atom_id res chain seq x y z
N MET A 1 32.94 8.62 -29.28
CA MET A 1 32.61 7.20 -29.21
C MET A 1 33.29 6.65 -27.95
N THR A 2 32.59 6.70 -26.82
CA THR A 2 33.13 6.38 -25.49
C THR A 2 32.69 4.96 -25.13
N THR A 3 33.62 4.03 -25.22
CA THR A 3 33.44 2.63 -24.78
C THR A 3 33.56 2.59 -23.26
N SER A 4 32.44 2.39 -22.55
CA SER A 4 32.45 2.15 -21.11
C SER A 4 33.13 0.80 -20.86
N HIS A 5 34.18 0.81 -20.06
CA HIS A 5 34.94 -0.38 -19.66
C HIS A 5 34.16 -1.10 -18.56
N ARG A 6 33.39 -2.12 -18.95
CA ARG A 6 32.57 -2.96 -18.06
C ARG A 6 33.48 -3.92 -17.29
N THR A 7 33.52 -3.85 -15.97
CA THR A 7 34.26 -4.80 -15.12
C THR A 7 33.34 -5.92 -14.62
N THR A 8 33.90 -7.07 -14.25
CA THR A 8 33.14 -8.21 -13.68
C THR A 8 32.32 -7.81 -12.45
N ASP A 9 32.80 -6.82 -11.69
CA ASP A 9 32.07 -6.24 -10.56
C ASP A 9 30.79 -5.50 -11.02
N ASP A 10 30.82 -4.82 -12.17
CA ASP A 10 29.64 -4.17 -12.75
C ASP A 10 28.57 -5.20 -13.16
N ASP A 11 29.00 -6.35 -13.69
CA ASP A 11 28.09 -7.44 -14.08
C ASP A 11 27.50 -8.17 -12.86
N LEU A 12 28.26 -8.27 -11.75
CA LEU A 12 27.78 -8.81 -10.47
C LEU A 12 26.75 -7.90 -9.79
N VAL A 13 26.97 -6.57 -9.83
CA VAL A 13 26.02 -5.58 -9.29
C VAL A 13 24.75 -5.53 -10.15
N LEU A 14 24.87 -5.54 -11.48
CA LEU A 14 23.72 -5.45 -12.37
C LEU A 14 22.83 -6.70 -12.33
N ASN A 15 23.42 -7.88 -12.09
CA ASN A 15 22.72 -9.16 -12.02
C ASN A 15 22.45 -9.63 -10.58
N ASP A 16 22.50 -8.72 -9.61
CA ASP A 16 22.17 -9.02 -8.22
C ASP A 16 20.67 -9.36 -8.12
N PRO A 17 20.28 -10.57 -7.64
CA PRO A 17 18.88 -10.94 -7.43
C PRO A 17 18.15 -9.98 -6.48
N THR A 18 18.87 -9.22 -5.64
CA THR A 18 18.31 -8.16 -4.78
C THR A 18 17.73 -6.99 -5.58
N HIS A 19 18.17 -6.79 -6.83
CA HIS A 19 17.59 -5.83 -7.77
C HIS A 19 16.52 -6.44 -8.69
N ALA A 20 16.37 -7.77 -8.71
CA ALA A 20 15.38 -8.51 -9.48
C ALA A 20 14.11 -8.86 -8.68
N GLU A 21 14.12 -8.65 -7.36
CA GLU A 21 12.93 -8.75 -6.51
C GLU A 21 11.89 -7.75 -7.03
N PRO A 22 10.68 -8.20 -7.44
CA PRO A 22 9.59 -7.30 -7.76
C PRO A 22 9.18 -6.65 -6.44
N LEU A 23 9.87 -5.55 -6.09
CA LEU A 23 9.66 -4.79 -4.88
C LEU A 23 8.16 -4.77 -4.60
N GLY A 24 7.76 -5.42 -3.52
CA GLY A 24 6.43 -5.34 -2.95
C GLY A 24 6.21 -3.92 -2.43
N HIS A 25 6.19 -2.94 -3.33
CA HIS A 25 5.92 -1.55 -3.03
C HIS A 25 4.55 -1.48 -2.38
N GLY A 26 4.38 -0.63 -1.36
CA GLY A 26 3.12 -0.41 -0.64
C GLY A 26 1.95 0.12 -1.50
N ASN A 27 1.98 -0.09 -2.81
CA ASN A 27 0.99 0.25 -3.81
C ASN A 27 -0.07 -0.83 -4.03
N SER A 28 -0.30 -1.74 -3.07
CA SER A 28 -1.38 -2.70 -3.26
C SER A 28 -2.74 -1.98 -3.28
N PRO A 29 -3.65 -2.31 -4.22
CA PRO A 29 -4.98 -1.70 -4.27
C PRO A 29 -5.78 -1.92 -2.97
N ALA A 30 -5.52 -3.02 -2.26
CA ALA A 30 -6.14 -3.29 -0.96
C ALA A 30 -5.71 -2.27 0.11
N ALA A 31 -4.41 -1.99 0.21
CA ALA A 31 -3.89 -1.04 1.19
C ALA A 31 -4.39 0.38 0.92
N TRP A 32 -4.30 0.83 -0.34
CA TRP A 32 -4.72 2.19 -0.69
C TRP A 32 -6.24 2.40 -0.57
N THR A 33 -7.06 1.37 -0.84
CA THR A 33 -8.52 1.50 -0.63
C THR A 33 -8.85 1.74 0.83
N LEU A 34 -8.23 0.97 1.73
CA LEU A 34 -8.41 1.15 3.17
C LEU A 34 -7.99 2.55 3.62
N VAL A 35 -6.79 2.98 3.21
CA VAL A 35 -6.22 4.28 3.59
C VAL A 35 -7.12 5.41 3.11
N LEU A 36 -7.53 5.42 1.84
CA LEU A 36 -8.37 6.48 1.28
C LEU A 36 -9.73 6.58 1.99
N LEU A 37 -10.35 5.45 2.31
CA LEU A 37 -11.64 5.45 3.00
C LEU A 37 -11.52 5.90 4.47
N LEU A 38 -10.45 5.50 5.18
CA LEU A 38 -10.21 6.00 6.53
C LEU A 38 -9.90 7.50 6.55
N LEU A 39 -9.11 7.99 5.60
CA LEU A 39 -8.83 9.42 5.46
C LEU A 39 -10.10 10.22 5.14
N ALA A 40 -10.89 9.76 4.17
CA ALA A 40 -12.16 10.40 3.82
C ALA A 40 -13.14 10.39 5.00
N GLY A 41 -13.32 9.25 5.66
CA GLY A 41 -14.20 9.14 6.83
C GLY A 41 -13.76 10.03 8.00
N SER A 42 -12.46 10.07 8.29
CA SER A 42 -11.90 10.92 9.34
C SER A 42 -12.03 12.41 9.01
N LEU A 43 -11.84 12.79 7.74
CA LEU A 43 -12.04 14.16 7.28
C LEU A 43 -13.51 14.58 7.43
N LEU A 44 -14.46 13.75 6.98
CA LEU A 44 -15.90 14.02 7.12
C LEU A 44 -16.29 14.15 8.61
N ALA A 45 -15.79 13.26 9.46
CA ALA A 45 -16.05 13.34 10.89
C ALA A 45 -15.46 14.61 11.53
N GLY A 46 -14.22 14.97 11.18
CA GLY A 46 -13.58 16.20 11.65
C GLY A 46 -14.35 17.45 11.23
N VAL A 47 -14.71 17.57 9.94
CA VAL A 47 -15.52 18.69 9.44
C VAL A 47 -16.89 18.72 10.11
N GLY A 48 -17.53 17.56 10.31
CA GLY A 48 -18.81 17.44 10.98
C GLY A 48 -18.78 17.92 12.43
N MET A 49 -17.72 17.58 13.17
CA MET A 49 -17.51 18.06 14.53
C MET A 49 -17.29 19.59 14.58
N LEU A 50 -16.51 20.14 13.65
CA LEU A 50 -16.27 21.59 13.59
C LEU A 50 -17.54 22.38 13.23
N ALA A 51 -18.43 21.80 12.43
CA ALA A 51 -19.66 22.44 11.96
C ALA A 51 -20.90 22.14 12.82
N ASP A 52 -20.75 21.40 13.93
CA ASP A 52 -21.87 20.87 14.74
C ASP A 52 -22.91 20.07 13.92
N LEU A 53 -22.44 19.38 12.88
CA LEU A 53 -23.26 18.56 11.99
C LEU A 53 -23.10 17.08 12.35
N PHE A 54 -23.88 16.63 13.33
CA PHE A 54 -23.81 15.23 13.81
C PHE A 54 -24.07 14.19 12.70
N VAL A 55 -24.92 14.52 11.72
CA VAL A 55 -25.16 13.66 10.54
C VAL A 55 -23.87 13.42 9.76
N LEU A 56 -23.01 14.43 9.63
CA LEU A 56 -21.74 14.32 8.90
C LEU A 56 -20.72 13.49 9.69
N VAL A 57 -20.78 13.53 11.03
CA VAL A 57 -19.98 12.66 11.91
C VAL A 57 -20.36 11.19 11.72
N ILE A 58 -21.65 10.88 11.69
CA ILE A 58 -22.15 9.53 11.42
C ILE A 58 -21.72 9.08 10.02
N ALA A 59 -21.88 9.94 9.00
CA ALA A 59 -21.46 9.63 7.64
C ALA A 59 -19.95 9.30 7.57
N GLY A 60 -19.11 10.09 8.23
CA GLY A 60 -17.67 9.84 8.33
C GLY A 60 -17.34 8.51 9.00
N ALA A 61 -18.01 8.19 10.11
CA ALA A 61 -17.84 6.91 10.80
C ALA A 61 -18.24 5.72 9.92
N VAL A 62 -19.35 5.80 9.18
CA VAL A 62 -19.80 4.75 8.25
C VAL A 62 -18.78 4.54 7.13
N VAL A 63 -18.22 5.62 6.57
CA VAL A 63 -17.19 5.54 5.53
C VAL A 63 -15.92 4.87 6.06
N ALA A 64 -15.49 5.20 7.28
CA ALA A 64 -14.32 4.58 7.91
C ALA A 64 -14.52 3.06 8.12
N VAL A 65 -15.70 2.66 8.61
CA VAL A 65 -16.05 1.24 8.79
C VAL A 65 -16.11 0.51 7.45
N ALA A 66 -16.70 1.13 6.42
CA ALA A 66 -16.71 0.57 5.06
C ALA A 66 -15.28 0.36 4.52
N GLY A 67 -14.34 1.27 4.84
CA GLY A 67 -12.92 1.11 4.55
C GLY A 67 -12.32 -0.15 5.15
N LEU A 68 -12.57 -0.40 6.43
CA LEU A 68 -12.08 -1.61 7.12
C LEU A 68 -12.63 -2.88 6.48
N VAL A 69 -13.94 -2.91 6.18
CA VAL A 69 -14.59 -4.05 5.53
C VAL A 69 -14.02 -4.28 4.13
N ALA A 70 -13.87 -3.22 3.34
CA ALA A 70 -13.30 -3.30 2.00
C ALA A 70 -11.85 -3.81 2.05
N GLY A 71 -10.99 -3.24 2.91
CA GLY A 71 -9.61 -3.69 3.09
C GLY A 71 -9.51 -5.16 3.47
N PHE A 72 -10.36 -5.62 4.40
CA PHE A 72 -10.43 -7.02 4.82
C PHE A 72 -10.81 -7.96 3.67
N ILE A 73 -11.87 -7.63 2.91
CA ILE A 73 -12.32 -8.43 1.76
C ILE A 73 -11.23 -8.46 0.68
N MET A 74 -10.58 -7.33 0.40
CA MET A 74 -9.51 -7.28 -0.60
C MET A 74 -8.26 -8.06 -0.18
N GLY A 75 -7.93 -8.07 1.12
CA GLY A 75 -6.89 -8.91 1.68
C GLY A 75 -7.16 -10.40 1.43
N LYS A 76 -8.40 -10.85 1.67
CA LYS A 76 -8.82 -12.23 1.38
C LYS A 76 -8.83 -12.57 -0.10
N ALA A 77 -9.12 -11.60 -0.96
CA ALA A 77 -9.09 -11.75 -2.42
C ALA A 77 -7.66 -11.79 -3.00
N GLY A 78 -6.61 -11.78 -2.17
CA GLY A 78 -5.21 -11.84 -2.63
C GLY A 78 -4.69 -10.54 -3.24
N LYS A 79 -5.44 -9.43 -3.10
CA LYS A 79 -5.03 -8.09 -3.56
C LYS A 79 -4.17 -7.34 -2.53
N GLY A 80 -3.92 -7.93 -1.36
CA GLY A 80 -2.93 -7.46 -0.40
C GLY A 80 -1.53 -7.97 -0.76
N THR A 81 -0.50 -7.20 -0.44
CA THR A 81 0.88 -7.69 -0.54
C THR A 81 1.05 -8.86 0.43
N LYS A 82 1.21 -10.06 -0.10
CA LYS A 82 1.77 -11.16 0.66
C LYS A 82 3.24 -10.78 0.82
N GLY A 83 3.65 -10.29 1.98
CA GLY A 83 5.07 -10.16 2.28
C GLY A 83 5.67 -11.54 2.12
N HIS A 84 6.37 -11.78 1.01
CA HIS A 84 7.09 -13.02 0.78
C HIS A 84 8.28 -13.01 1.73
N ALA A 85 8.05 -13.37 2.99
CA ALA A 85 9.10 -14.03 3.77
C ALA A 85 9.18 -15.47 3.25
N GLU A 86 9.70 -15.64 2.03
CA GLU A 86 10.30 -16.94 1.69
C GLU A 86 11.61 -16.97 2.46
N PRO A 87 11.80 -17.88 3.44
CA PRO A 87 13.11 -18.03 4.07
C PRO A 87 14.08 -18.44 2.96
N ALA A 88 15.11 -17.62 2.75
CA ALA A 88 16.18 -17.89 1.80
C ALA A 88 16.62 -19.35 1.93
N ARG A 89 16.35 -20.15 0.90
CA ARG A 89 16.90 -21.50 0.81
C ARG A 89 18.32 -21.37 0.27
N HIS A 90 19.28 -21.71 1.13
CA HIS A 90 20.69 -21.91 0.78
C HIS A 90 20.87 -23.22 0.01
#